data_AF-A0A2E3JBI0-F1
#
_entry.id   AF-A0A2E3JBI0-F1
#
_cell.length_a   1.000
_cell.length_b   1.000
_cell.length_c   1.000
_cell.angle_alpha   90.00
_cell.angle_beta   90.00
_cell.angle_gamma   90.00
#
_symmetry.space_group_name_H-M   'P 1'
#
loop_
_entity.id
_entity.type
_entity.pdbx_description
1 polymer ?
#
loop_
_entity_poly.entity_id
_entity_poly.type
_entity_poly.pdbx_seq_one_letter_code
_entity_poly.pdbx_strand_id
1 'polypeptide(L)'
;MNYESIGNSFHDVKVFDSGKFLGYFSLSIDKGEALTSGSWKGQIRGSDYLVWGLNHRKVVLEFEDGSELSVVVRSGGRITSVDDD
;
A
#
# COMPACT_ATOMS: atom_id res chain seq x y z
N MET A 1 18.11 10.37 23.38
CA MET A 1 17.33 9.34 22.67
C MET A 1 17.29 9.76 21.22
N ASN A 2 18.02 9.05 20.37
CA ASN A 2 18.07 9.32 18.94
C ASN A 2 16.71 8.95 18.34
N TYR A 3 15.96 9.94 17.89
CA TYR A 3 14.88 9.70 16.94
C TYR A 3 15.54 9.48 15.59
N GLU A 4 15.82 8.21 15.26
CA GLU A 4 16.18 7.86 13.90
C GLU A 4 15.08 8.35 12.96
N SER A 5 15.47 9.14 11.97
CA SER A 5 14.56 9.66 10.96
C SER A 5 13.83 8.50 10.28
N ILE A 6 12.51 8.50 10.48
CA ILE A 6 11.42 7.75 9.85
C ILE A 6 11.77 7.44 8.38
N GLY A 7 12.48 6.34 8.17
CA GLY A 7 12.73 5.79 6.85
C GLY A 7 11.51 4.99 6.46
N ASN A 8 10.88 5.33 5.35
CA ASN A 8 9.80 4.53 4.76
C ASN A 8 10.13 3.03 4.86
N SER A 9 9.39 2.33 5.70
CA SER A 9 9.56 0.90 5.88
C SER A 9 9.11 0.18 4.61
N PHE A 10 9.89 -0.83 4.22
CA PHE A 10 9.55 -1.68 3.08
C PHE A 10 8.77 -2.89 3.56
N HIS A 11 7.66 -3.16 2.92
CA HIS A 11 6.76 -4.26 3.26
C HIS A 11 6.36 -5.02 2.02
N ASP A 12 6.54 -6.33 2.02
CA ASP A 12 5.90 -7.19 1.03
C ASP A 12 4.48 -7.50 1.49
N VAL A 13 3.50 -7.22 0.64
CA VAL A 13 2.09 -7.42 0.93
C VAL A 13 1.44 -8.27 -0.14
N LYS A 14 0.40 -9.01 0.25
CA LYS A 14 -0.51 -9.64 -0.71
C LYS A 14 -1.52 -8.62 -1.20
N VAL A 15 -1.86 -8.71 -2.47
CA VAL A 15 -2.80 -7.79 -3.13
C VAL A 15 -4.06 -8.55 -3.51
N PHE A 16 -5.21 -8.01 -3.10
CA PHE A 16 -6.52 -8.54 -3.43
C PHE A 16 -7.39 -7.49 -4.14
N ASP A 17 -8.06 -7.89 -5.21
CA ASP A 17 -9.12 -7.10 -5.85
C ASP A 17 -10.42 -7.90 -5.75
N SER A 18 -11.44 -7.31 -5.11
CA SER A 18 -12.76 -7.93 -4.96
C SER A 18 -12.70 -9.36 -4.37
N GLY A 19 -11.82 -9.56 -3.37
CA GLY A 19 -11.58 -10.85 -2.71
C GLY A 19 -10.71 -11.84 -3.48
N LYS A 20 -10.29 -11.51 -4.71
CA LYS A 20 -9.40 -12.35 -5.51
C LYS A 20 -7.94 -11.94 -5.29
N PHE A 21 -7.10 -12.91 -4.91
CA PHE A 21 -5.65 -12.73 -4.84
C PHE A 21 -5.06 -12.46 -6.24
N LEU A 22 -4.27 -11.40 -6.35
CA LEU A 22 -3.64 -10.97 -7.60
C LEU A 22 -2.13 -11.16 -7.62
N GLY A 23 -1.47 -11.12 -6.46
CA GLY A 23 -0.02 -11.21 -6.36
C GLY A 23 0.53 -10.44 -5.17
N TYR A 24 1.80 -10.08 -5.27
CA TYR A 24 2.53 -9.38 -4.22
C TYR A 24 3.00 -8.00 -4.69
N PHE A 25 3.04 -7.05 -3.76
CA PHE A 25 3.70 -5.77 -3.91
C PHE A 25 4.75 -5.58 -2.84
N SER A 26 5.89 -4.99 -3.23
CA SER A 26 6.79 -4.35 -2.27
C SER A 26 6.34 -2.90 -2.09
N LEU A 27 6.07 -2.48 -0.86
CA LEU A 27 5.51 -1.19 -0.51
C LEU A 27 6.45 -0.41 0.38
N SER A 28 6.66 0.85 0.03
CA SER A 28 7.35 1.85 0.83
C SER A 28 6.27 2.69 1.54
N ILE A 29 6.06 2.48 2.83
CA ILE A 29 4.98 3.11 3.61
C ILE A 29 5.32 3.12 5.11
N ASP A 30 4.82 4.12 5.84
CA ASP A 30 4.73 4.04 7.31
C ASP A 30 3.45 3.27 7.69
N LYS A 31 3.61 1.98 8.03
CA LYS A 31 2.48 1.11 8.40
C LYS A 31 1.74 1.61 9.65
N GLY A 32 2.46 2.16 10.63
CA GLY A 32 1.85 2.63 11.87
C GLY A 32 0.94 3.82 11.62
N GLU A 33 1.41 4.80 10.85
CA GLU A 33 0.59 5.92 10.40
C GLU A 33 -0.57 5.44 9.52
N ALA A 34 -0.31 4.53 8.57
CA ALA A 34 -1.32 4.08 7.62
C ALA A 34 -2.52 3.33 8.26
N LEU A 35 -2.27 2.60 9.35
CA LEU A 35 -3.31 1.87 10.09
C LEU A 35 -4.05 2.74 11.12
N THR A 36 -3.53 3.91 11.47
CA THR A 36 -4.07 4.74 12.56
C THR A 36 -4.57 6.11 12.10
N SER A 37 -4.11 6.59 10.95
CA SER A 37 -4.45 7.88 10.35
C SER A 37 -5.31 7.71 9.10
N GLY A 38 -6.20 8.67 8.84
CA GLY A 38 -6.99 8.72 7.59
C GLY A 38 -6.23 9.31 6.40
N SER A 39 -5.11 10.01 6.63
CA SER A 39 -4.32 10.67 5.60
C SER A 39 -2.87 10.21 5.69
N TRP A 40 -2.44 9.43 4.71
CA TRP A 40 -1.08 8.91 4.56
C TRP A 40 -0.81 8.65 3.07
N LYS A 41 0.46 8.47 2.71
CA LYS A 41 0.86 8.16 1.32
C LYS A 41 1.86 7.02 1.31
N GLY A 42 1.70 6.11 0.35
CA GLY A 42 2.62 5.01 0.12
C GLY A 42 3.03 4.90 -1.34
N GLN A 43 4.04 4.10 -1.60
CA GLN A 43 4.56 3.87 -2.94
C GLN A 43 4.83 2.38 -3.16
N ILE A 44 4.19 1.81 -4.17
CA ILE A 44 4.52 0.48 -4.70
C ILE A 44 5.88 0.58 -5.40
N ARG A 45 6.74 -0.39 -5.09
CA ARG A 45 8.09 -0.55 -5.63
C ARG A 45 8.11 -1.84 -6.42
N GLY A 46 8.40 -1.74 -7.71
CA GLY A 46 8.40 -2.89 -8.62
C GLY A 46 7.01 -3.37 -9.05
N SER A 47 7.00 -4.30 -10.01
CA SER A 47 5.82 -4.87 -10.67
C SER A 47 4.96 -3.90 -11.49
N ASP A 48 5.55 -3.33 -12.54
CA ASP A 48 4.88 -2.39 -13.47
C ASP A 48 3.57 -2.93 -14.05
N TYR A 49 3.48 -4.23 -14.37
CA TYR A 49 2.30 -4.83 -14.99
C TYR A 49 1.07 -4.89 -14.06
N LEU A 50 1.25 -5.30 -12.81
CA LEU A 50 0.16 -5.34 -11.83
C LEU A 50 -0.30 -3.92 -11.46
N VAL A 51 0.66 -3.00 -11.29
CA VAL A 51 0.36 -1.59 -11.00
C VAL A 51 -0.47 -0.96 -12.11
N TRP A 52 -0.13 -1.22 -13.39
CA TRP A 52 -0.89 -0.70 -14.52
C TRP A 52 -2.31 -1.25 -14.57
N GLY A 53 -2.48 -2.55 -14.35
CA GLY A 53 -3.81 -3.18 -14.30
C GLY A 53 -4.69 -2.69 -13.16
N LEU A 54 -4.09 -2.13 -12.11
CA LEU A 54 -4.75 -1.66 -10.91
C LEU A 54 -4.90 -0.13 -10.83
N ASN A 55 -4.43 0.63 -11.83
CA ASN A 55 -4.55 2.08 -11.81
C ASN A 55 -6.02 2.53 -11.65
N HIS A 56 -6.27 3.43 -10.69
CA HIS A 56 -7.57 3.90 -10.20
C HIS A 56 -8.49 2.82 -9.58
N ARG A 57 -7.96 1.64 -9.22
CA ARG A 57 -8.72 0.61 -8.53
C ARG A 57 -8.51 0.64 -7.03
N LYS A 58 -9.59 0.32 -6.31
CA LYS A 58 -9.53 -0.01 -4.89
C LYS A 58 -9.07 -1.46 -4.73
N VAL A 59 -8.03 -1.67 -3.93
CA VAL A 59 -7.51 -2.99 -3.60
C VAL A 59 -7.30 -3.11 -2.09
N VAL A 60 -7.21 -4.35 -1.61
CA VAL A 60 -6.82 -4.65 -0.24
C VAL A 60 -5.38 -5.15 -0.25
N LEU A 61 -4.57 -4.57 0.63
CA LEU A 61 -3.20 -4.96 0.89
C LEU A 61 -3.17 -5.69 2.23
N GLU A 62 -2.77 -6.96 2.23
CA GLU A 62 -2.60 -7.75 3.45
C GLU A 62 -1.11 -7.84 3.78
N PHE A 63 -0.74 -7.35 4.96
CA PHE A 63 0.62 -7.44 5.50
C PHE A 63 0.90 -8.83 6.10
N GLU A 64 2.17 -9.15 6.35
CA GLU A 64 2.58 -10.45 6.90
C GLU A 64 1.95 -10.81 8.26
N ASP A 65 1.61 -9.80 9.08
CA ASP A 65 0.93 -10.00 10.36
C ASP A 65 -0.60 -10.15 10.23
N GLY A 66 -1.12 -10.19 9.00
CA GLY A 66 -2.55 -10.32 8.71
C GLY A 66 -3.33 -9.01 8.83
N SER A 67 -2.69 -7.89 9.15
CA SER A 67 -3.36 -6.58 9.06
C SER A 67 -3.67 -6.25 7.60
N GLU A 68 -4.80 -5.61 7.38
CA GLU A 68 -5.27 -5.26 6.04
C GLU A 68 -5.40 -3.73 5.89
N LEU A 69 -5.15 -3.25 4.68
CA LEU A 69 -5.29 -1.85 4.32
C LEU A 69 -6.00 -1.72 2.97
N SER A 70 -7.14 -1.05 2.97
CA SER A 70 -7.85 -0.68 1.74
C SER A 70 -7.24 0.57 1.13
N VAL A 71 -6.83 0.50 -0.13
CA VAL A 71 -6.12 1.59 -0.81
C VAL A 71 -6.64 1.81 -2.21
N VAL A 72 -6.43 3.01 -2.75
CA VAL A 72 -6.57 3.26 -4.19
C VAL A 72 -5.18 3.34 -4.82
N VAL A 73 -4.94 2.51 -5.84
CA VAL A 73 -3.70 2.59 -6.63
C VAL A 73 -3.83 3.72 -7.64
N ARG A 74 -2.85 4.61 -7.67
CA ARG A 74 -2.77 5.77 -8.59
C ARG A 74 -1.59 5.59 -9.55
N SER A 75 -1.56 6.46 -10.55
CA SER A 75 -0.50 6.51 -11.56
C SER A 75 0.90 6.49 -10.92
N GLY A 76 1.79 5.68 -11.50
CA GLY A 76 3.17 5.56 -11.03
C GLY A 76 3.33 4.75 -9.75
N GLY A 77 2.31 3.97 -9.34
CA GLY A 77 2.38 3.09 -8.17
C GLY A 77 2.17 3.79 -6.83
N ARG A 78 1.72 5.06 -6.85
CA ARG A 78 1.32 5.76 -5.63
C ARG A 78 0.08 5.10 -5.05
N ILE A 79 -0.01 4.99 -3.73
CA ILE A 79 -1.20 4.51 -3.03
C ILE A 79 -1.64 5.54 -1.99
N THR A 80 -2.95 5.69 -1.85
CA THR A 80 -3.60 6.57 -0.89
C THR A 80 -4.72 5.83 -0.17
N SER A 81 -5.17 6.37 0.97
CA SER A 81 -6.41 5.91 1.61
C SER A 81 -7.60 6.10 0.68
N VAL A 82 -8.65 5.30 0.91
CA VAL A 82 -9.89 5.35 0.12
C VAL A 82 -10.68 6.64 0.40
N ASP A 83 -10.50 7.23 1.57
CA ASP A 83 -11.20 8.44 2.03
C ASP A 83 -10.54 9.77 1.59
N ASP A 84 -9.40 9.71 0.88
CA ASP A 84 -8.64 10.89 0.39
C ASP A 84 -8.96 11.24 -1.09
N ASP A 85 -10.05 10.72 -1.67
CA ASP A 85 -10.51 11.02 -3.05
C ASP A 85 -11.86 11.74 -3.12
#